data_AF-A0A7C4JHT8-F1
#
_entry.id   AF-A0A7C4JHT8-F1
#
_cell.length_a   1.000
_cell.length_b   1.000
_cell.length_c   1.000
_cell.angle_alpha   90.00
_cell.angle_beta   90.00
_cell.angle_gamma   90.00
#
_symmetry.space_group_name_H-M   'P 1'
#
loop_
_entity.id
_entity.type
_entity.pdbx_description
1 polymer ?
#
loop_
_entity_poly.entity_id
_entity_poly.type
_entity_poly.pdbx_seq_one_letter_code
_entity_poly.pdbx_strand_id
1 'polypeptide(L)'
;KDYDPVENCIVLSVPPHIEPRRVSVDAIEHWMIYREHPEVGAIIHVHAWMDGVPATQAHYPCGSYELARSVAELVRQAPDPASAVIGLKNHGLTITGRSLKDILRRIEGRLIRQVPMT
;
A
#
# COMPACT_ATOMS: atom_id res chain seq x y z
N LYS A 1 2.27 17.32 -6.36
CA LYS A 1 3.25 16.96 -7.43
C LYS A 1 2.79 15.66 -8.06
N ASP A 2 3.24 15.39 -9.29
CA ASP A 2 2.77 14.27 -10.10
C ASP A 2 3.85 13.18 -10.28
N TYR A 3 3.50 12.13 -11.00
CA TYR A 3 4.41 11.14 -11.55
C TYR A 3 5.11 11.69 -12.79
N ASP A 4 6.44 11.52 -12.83
CA ASP A 4 7.28 11.84 -13.96
C ASP A 4 7.50 10.56 -14.79
N PRO A 5 6.93 10.46 -16.00
CA PRO A 5 7.07 9.27 -16.84
C PRO A 5 8.44 9.16 -17.51
N VAL A 6 9.20 10.27 -17.62
CA VAL A 6 10.55 10.26 -18.20
C VAL A 6 11.53 9.67 -17.19
N GLU A 7 11.45 10.13 -15.94
CA GLU A 7 12.30 9.66 -14.85
C GLU A 7 11.74 8.41 -14.14
N ASN A 8 10.54 7.95 -14.55
CA ASN A 8 9.83 6.81 -13.96
C ASN A 8 9.73 6.88 -12.43
N CYS A 9 9.35 8.06 -11.90
CA CYS A 9 9.30 8.29 -10.46
C CYS A 9 8.14 9.19 -10.05
N ILE A 10 7.72 9.09 -8.79
CA ILE A 10 6.86 10.11 -8.19
C ILE A 10 7.71 11.23 -7.61
N VAL A 11 7.32 12.48 -7.85
CA VAL A 11 8.01 13.61 -7.25
C VAL A 11 7.29 14.00 -5.96
N LEU A 12 7.96 13.86 -4.82
CA LEU A 12 7.42 14.26 -3.52
C LEU A 12 8.14 15.49 -2.98
N SER A 13 7.59 16.07 -1.91
CA SER A 13 8.21 17.18 -1.18
C SER A 13 8.36 16.76 0.27
N VAL A 14 9.57 16.93 0.81
CA VAL A 14 9.88 16.69 2.23
C VAL A 14 10.16 18.07 2.84
N PRO A 15 9.68 18.37 4.06
CA PRO A 15 9.98 19.64 4.72
C PRO A 15 11.50 19.90 4.78
N PRO A 16 11.96 21.14 4.54
CA PRO A 16 13.38 21.44 4.30
C PRO A 16 14.28 21.13 5.50
N HIS A 17 13.73 21.10 6.71
CA HIS A 17 14.44 20.83 7.97
C HIS A 17 14.56 19.33 8.31
N ILE A 18 14.00 18.42 7.49
CA ILE A 18 14.07 16.97 7.72
C ILE A 18 15.23 16.38 6.93
N GLU A 19 16.10 15.66 7.62
CA GLU A 19 17.23 14.92 7.04
C GLU A 19 17.30 13.48 7.59
N PRO A 20 17.56 12.46 6.75
CA PRO A 20 17.70 12.57 5.29
C PRO A 20 16.37 12.88 4.62
N ARG A 21 16.39 13.61 3.49
CA ARG A 21 15.21 13.82 2.62
C ARG A 21 14.79 12.54 1.89
N ARG A 22 14.38 11.53 2.65
CA ARG A 22 13.95 10.21 2.15
C ARG A 22 12.53 9.92 2.60
N VAL A 23 11.81 9.20 1.75
CA VAL A 23 10.47 8.66 1.99
C VAL A 23 10.54 7.14 1.82
N SER A 24 9.46 6.45 2.20
CA SER A 24 9.35 5.01 1.94
C SER A 24 9.51 4.71 0.45
N VAL A 25 10.16 3.59 0.12
CA VAL A 25 10.26 3.09 -1.26
C VAL A 25 8.86 2.78 -1.82
N ASP A 26 7.93 2.34 -0.96
CA ASP A 26 6.54 2.03 -1.33
C ASP A 26 5.64 3.27 -1.35
N ALA A 27 6.21 4.48 -1.26
CA ALA A 27 5.43 5.72 -1.29
C ALA A 27 4.62 5.89 -2.59
N ILE A 28 5.01 5.24 -3.69
CA ILE A 28 4.26 5.23 -4.95
C ILE A 28 2.91 4.52 -4.83
N GLU A 29 2.82 3.45 -4.04
CA GLU A 29 1.55 2.76 -3.77
C GLU A 29 0.62 3.69 -3.00
N HIS A 30 1.14 4.28 -1.92
CA HIS A 30 0.40 5.21 -1.08
C HIS A 30 -0.08 6.42 -1.88
N TRP A 31 0.79 7.00 -2.70
CA TRP A 31 0.48 8.15 -3.52
C TRP A 31 -0.60 7.84 -4.55
N MET A 32 -0.55 6.68 -5.21
CA MET A 32 -1.58 6.29 -6.19
C MET A 32 -2.94 6.10 -5.52
N ILE A 33 -2.99 5.39 -4.39
CA ILE A 33 -4.22 5.14 -3.63
C ILE A 33 -4.84 6.46 -3.14
N TYR A 34 -4.07 7.35 -2.51
CA TYR A 34 -4.61 8.62 -2.00
C TYR A 34 -5.12 9.55 -3.11
N ARG A 35 -4.56 9.47 -4.32
CA ARG A 35 -5.07 10.26 -5.45
C ARG A 35 -6.36 9.73 -6.02
N GLU A 36 -6.54 8.40 -6.03
CA GLU A 36 -7.76 7.77 -6.55
C GLU A 36 -8.91 7.76 -5.53
N HIS A 37 -8.58 7.69 -4.24
CA HIS A 37 -9.55 7.48 -3.15
C HIS A 37 -9.37 8.50 -2.02
N PRO A 38 -9.94 9.72 -2.15
CA PRO A 38 -9.84 10.77 -1.14
C PRO A 38 -10.43 10.40 0.23
N GLU A 39 -11.31 9.39 0.29
CA GLU A 39 -11.89 8.84 1.51
C GLU A 39 -10.90 8.01 2.35
N VAL A 40 -9.79 7.58 1.76
CA VAL A 40 -8.71 6.89 2.48
C VAL A 40 -7.97 7.94 3.33
N GLY A 41 -8.06 7.81 4.65
CA GLY A 41 -7.38 8.69 5.60
C GLY A 41 -6.08 8.12 6.17
N ALA A 42 -5.81 6.84 5.96
CA ALA A 42 -4.59 6.17 6.37
C ALA A 42 -4.30 4.94 5.50
N ILE A 43 -3.02 4.59 5.41
CA ILE A 43 -2.53 3.36 4.78
C ILE A 43 -1.46 2.75 5.69
N ILE A 44 -1.52 1.44 5.91
CA ILE A 44 -0.49 0.65 6.59
C ILE A 44 0.05 -0.38 5.60
N HIS A 45 1.36 -0.41 5.43
CA HIS A 45 2.09 -1.52 4.79
C HIS A 45 2.75 -2.38 5.85
N VAL A 46 2.60 -3.71 5.76
CA VAL A 46 3.19 -4.67 6.70
C VAL A 46 3.66 -5.95 6.03
N HIS A 47 4.79 -6.48 6.50
CA HIS A 47 5.27 -7.81 6.13
C HIS A 47 4.63 -8.87 7.03
N ALA A 48 3.34 -9.11 6.78
CA ALA A 48 2.53 -10.15 7.40
C ALA A 48 1.52 -10.65 6.37
N TRP A 49 0.72 -11.65 6.74
CA TRP A 49 -0.36 -12.18 5.91
C TRP A 49 -1.69 -12.18 6.63
N MET A 50 -2.78 -12.22 5.87
CA MET A 50 -4.15 -12.38 6.38
C MET A 50 -4.92 -13.28 5.42
N ASP A 51 -5.62 -14.29 5.93
CA ASP A 51 -6.31 -15.25 5.09
C ASP A 51 -7.49 -14.64 4.32
N GLY A 52 -7.68 -15.13 3.09
CA GLY A 52 -8.83 -14.78 2.24
C GLY A 52 -8.78 -13.38 1.62
N VAL A 53 -7.65 -12.67 1.69
CA VAL A 53 -7.50 -11.36 1.07
C VAL A 53 -7.19 -11.47 -0.43
N PRO A 54 -7.73 -10.58 -1.29
CA PRO A 54 -7.29 -10.48 -2.67
C PRO A 54 -5.81 -10.10 -2.73
N ALA A 55 -5.08 -10.62 -3.72
CA ALA A 55 -3.65 -10.38 -3.85
C ALA A 55 -3.19 -10.13 -5.28
N THR A 56 -2.05 -9.45 -5.43
CA THR A 56 -1.39 -9.28 -6.73
C THR A 56 -1.08 -10.64 -7.37
N GLN A 57 -1.23 -10.74 -8.69
CA GLN A 57 -1.03 -12.02 -9.39
C GLN A 57 0.45 -12.39 -9.54
N ALA A 58 1.31 -11.38 -9.62
CA ALA A 58 2.75 -11.51 -9.71
C ALA A 58 3.46 -10.87 -8.51
N HIS A 59 4.70 -11.29 -8.30
CA HIS A 59 5.65 -10.61 -7.44
C HIS A 59 6.32 -9.49 -8.23
N TYR A 60 6.19 -8.26 -7.74
CA TYR A 60 6.78 -7.07 -8.35
C TYR A 60 7.83 -6.47 -7.40
N PRO A 61 8.87 -5.80 -7.92
CA PRO A 61 9.81 -5.06 -7.08
C PRO A 61 9.09 -3.98 -6.25
N CYS A 62 9.50 -3.84 -4.97
CA CYS A 62 9.05 -2.76 -4.09
C CYS A 62 9.27 -1.38 -4.75
N GLY A 63 8.32 -0.47 -4.59
CA GLY A 63 8.38 0.87 -5.20
C GLY A 63 8.27 0.93 -6.72
N SER A 64 7.99 -0.17 -7.42
CA SER A 64 7.73 -0.15 -8.86
C SER A 64 6.35 0.43 -9.19
N TYR A 65 6.22 1.02 -10.38
CA TYR A 65 4.93 1.48 -10.90
C TYR A 65 3.94 0.32 -11.09
N GLU A 66 4.43 -0.84 -11.52
CA GLU A 66 3.64 -2.05 -11.73
C GLU A 66 3.02 -2.56 -10.44
N LEU A 67 3.79 -2.56 -9.34
CA LEU A 67 3.28 -2.92 -8.02
C LEU A 67 2.17 -1.95 -7.59
N ALA A 68 2.45 -0.64 -7.64
CA ALA A 68 1.48 0.40 -7.27
C ALA A 68 0.19 0.29 -8.07
N ARG A 69 0.29 0.12 -9.38
CA ARG A 69 -0.86 -0.06 -10.27
C ARG A 69 -1.64 -1.33 -9.94
N SER A 70 -0.95 -2.44 -9.69
CA SER A 70 -1.63 -3.71 -9.37
C SER A 70 -2.35 -3.65 -8.03
N VAL A 71 -1.77 -2.97 -7.03
CA VAL A 71 -2.41 -2.76 -5.72
C VAL A 71 -3.59 -1.80 -5.85
N ALA A 72 -3.42 -0.66 -6.54
CA ALA A 72 -4.48 0.32 -6.73
C ALA A 72 -5.70 -0.27 -7.46
N GLU A 73 -5.47 -1.11 -8.47
CA GLU A 73 -6.57 -1.82 -9.16
C GLU A 73 -7.37 -2.72 -8.21
N LEU A 74 -6.70 -3.44 -7.30
CA LEU A 74 -7.38 -4.27 -6.31
C LEU A 74 -8.11 -3.43 -5.24
N VAL A 75 -7.55 -2.29 -4.84
CA VAL A 75 -8.23 -1.33 -3.96
C VAL A 75 -9.50 -0.77 -4.63
N ARG A 76 -9.42 -0.43 -5.92
CA ARG A 76 -10.57 0.07 -6.71
C ARG A 76 -11.70 -0.94 -6.84
N GLN A 77 -11.36 -2.23 -6.91
CA GLN A 77 -12.33 -3.33 -6.97
C GLN A 77 -12.91 -3.70 -5.59
N ALA A 78 -12.33 -3.22 -4.50
CA ALA A 78 -12.81 -3.52 -3.16
C ALA A 78 -14.19 -2.86 -2.93
N PRO A 79 -15.10 -3.48 -2.15
CA PRO A 79 -16.41 -2.89 -1.85
C PRO A 79 -16.33 -1.51 -1.16
N ASP A 80 -15.26 -1.28 -0.40
CA ASP A 80 -14.93 0.01 0.22
C ASP A 80 -13.42 0.25 0.12
N PRO A 81 -12.95 1.15 -0.77
CA PRO A 81 -11.55 1.51 -0.90
C PRO A 81 -10.91 2.02 0.39
N ALA A 82 -11.69 2.59 1.32
CA ALA A 82 -11.23 3.02 2.64
C ALA A 82 -11.28 1.91 3.71
N SER A 83 -11.50 0.65 3.32
CA SER A 83 -11.46 -0.51 4.22
C SER A 83 -10.79 -1.74 3.59
N ALA A 84 -10.00 -1.57 2.53
CA ALA A 84 -9.39 -2.65 1.78
C ALA A 84 -8.19 -3.28 2.52
N VAL A 85 -7.99 -4.58 2.33
CA VAL A 85 -6.78 -5.31 2.70
C VAL A 85 -6.30 -6.07 1.48
N ILE A 86 -5.15 -5.68 0.93
CA ILE A 86 -4.62 -6.22 -0.33
C ILE A 86 -3.30 -6.94 -0.06
N GLY A 87 -3.21 -8.21 -0.47
CA GLY A 87 -1.99 -8.99 -0.47
C GLY A 87 -1.05 -8.61 -1.61
N LEU A 88 0.23 -8.46 -1.29
CA LEU A 88 1.30 -8.32 -2.26
C LEU A 88 2.04 -9.67 -2.28
N LYS A 89 1.92 -10.40 -3.39
CA LYS A 89 2.43 -11.78 -3.51
C LYS A 89 3.91 -11.85 -3.15
N ASN A 90 4.26 -12.70 -2.18
CA ASN A 90 5.60 -12.88 -1.63
C ASN A 90 6.23 -11.62 -1.00
N HIS A 91 5.43 -10.63 -0.58
CA HIS A 91 5.91 -9.36 -0.03
C HIS A 91 5.21 -9.00 1.29
N GLY A 92 3.89 -8.77 1.28
CA GLY A 92 3.19 -8.27 2.47
C GLY A 92 1.75 -7.87 2.20
N LEU A 93 1.25 -6.87 2.95
CA LEU A 93 -0.10 -6.35 2.84
C LEU A 93 -0.09 -4.82 2.76
N THR A 94 -0.86 -4.26 1.81
CA THR A 94 -1.25 -2.85 1.79
C THR A 94 -2.68 -2.74 2.30
N ILE A 95 -2.87 -1.97 3.38
CA ILE A 95 -4.12 -1.90 4.13
C ILE A 95 -4.58 -0.46 4.21
N THR A 96 -5.76 -0.15 3.66
CA THR A 96 -6.34 1.19 3.67
C THR A 96 -7.33 1.35 4.81
N GLY A 97 -7.52 2.58 5.29
CA GLY A 97 -8.45 2.92 6.35
C GLY A 97 -8.84 4.38 6.35
N ARG A 98 -9.93 4.71 7.07
CA ARG A 98 -10.28 6.12 7.34
C ARG A 98 -9.34 6.78 8.35
N SER A 99 -8.64 5.97 9.15
CA SER A 99 -7.62 6.39 10.11
C SER A 99 -6.74 5.21 10.51
N LEU A 100 -5.58 5.46 11.11
CA LEU A 100 -4.75 4.38 11.66
C LEU A 100 -5.51 3.53 12.69
N LYS A 101 -6.33 4.16 13.54
CA LYS A 101 -7.16 3.45 14.54
C LYS A 101 -8.21 2.55 13.90
N ASP A 102 -8.77 2.96 12.77
CA ASP A 102 -9.68 2.11 11.99
C ASP A 102 -8.95 0.86 11.48
N ILE A 103 -7.78 1.03 10.86
CA ILE A 103 -6.99 -0.09 10.34
C ILE A 103 -6.59 -1.06 11.45
N LEU A 104 -6.00 -0.53 12.53
CA LEU A 104 -5.48 -1.36 13.64
C LEU A 104 -6.58 -2.22 14.26
N ARG A 105 -7.79 -1.68 14.46
CA ARG A 105 -8.93 -2.46 14.97
C ARG A 105 -9.36 -3.59 14.03
N ARG A 106 -9.24 -3.41 12.71
CA ARG A 106 -9.66 -4.42 11.72
C ARG A 106 -8.67 -5.56 11.55
N ILE A 107 -7.39 -5.33 11.86
CA ILE A 107 -6.31 -6.31 11.66
C ILE A 107 -5.83 -6.98 12.96
N GLU A 108 -6.22 -6.43 14.12
CA GLU A 108 -5.89 -6.99 15.43
C GLU A 108 -6.28 -8.48 15.53
N GLY A 109 -5.33 -9.32 15.95
CA GLY A 109 -5.52 -10.77 16.07
C GLY A 109 -5.62 -11.55 14.75
N ARG A 110 -5.51 -10.90 13.59
CA ARG A 110 -5.70 -11.52 12.27
C ARG A 110 -4.41 -11.63 11.44
N LEU A 111 -3.34 -10.97 11.85
CA LEU A 111 -2.06 -10.99 11.13
C LEU A 111 -1.27 -12.26 11.44
N ILE A 112 -0.94 -13.00 10.39
CA ILE A 112 -0.09 -14.19 10.41
C ILE A 112 1.33 -13.74 10.03
N ARG A 113 2.29 -13.92 10.94
CA ARG A 113 3.68 -13.45 10.74
C ARG A 113 4.51 -14.36 9.82
N GLN A 114 4.11 -15.62 9.70
CA GLN A 114 4.79 -16.62 8.89
C GLN A 114 3.74 -17.35 8.07
N VAL A 115 3.82 -17.23 6.74
CA VAL A 115 2.99 -18.04 5.84
C VAL A 115 3.62 -19.43 5.77
N PRO A 116 2.90 -20.51 6.13
CA PRO A 116 3.41 -21.86 5.99
C PRO A 116 3.77 -22.11 4.52
N MET A 117 5.02 -22.47 4.24
CA MET A 117 5.39 -23.00 2.93
C MET A 117 5.06 -24.49 2.93
N THR A 118 3.99 -24.88 2.23
CA THR A 118 3.67 -26.28 1.90
C THR A 118 4.09 -26.58 0.48
#